data_AF-A0A8D0EBK6-F1
#
_entry.id   AF-A0A8D0EBK6-F1
#
_cell.length_a   1.000
_cell.length_b   1.000
_cell.length_c   1.000
_cell.angle_alpha   90.00
_cell.angle_beta   90.00
_cell.angle_gamma   90.00
#
_symmetry.space_group_name_H-M   'P 1'
#
loop_
_entity.id
_entity.type
_entity.pdbx_description
1 polymer ?
#
loop_
_entity_poly.entity_id
_entity_poly.type
_entity_poly.pdbx_seq_one_letter_code
_entity_poly.pdbx_strand_id
1 'polypeptide(L)'
;MDSNSTQILLSSCPGYNDFVDQKKIPKLNGQQDPQEQLHGKSFKDLKKLAREGHWAQSHALRAQAYQHIFQYIPCRLMTPDASVYRDVACKLFGKQNTSLDPLPEFLTGSVMPEYCLTKEGVTSLKKILICISNLYPDITYCPLLPAVTSLILHYSPDEAQCFENTCRLLYCNAPHTSYIDHTFLSHEASCMTFGDLANKHCPAAHRLIACSSENIFEVYSQWLVWLFDGLPFDYVIRILDVYLLEGQKVLYRIALALLRQYQVSVASEGLEVTDLKGNLQSFVREIREHMTADKLLEKAFGIRLFSRKEIWLLHMANRKALMEKGVTSVQQPFHLTVNADNFTSTIVTIQEMRIVWSWIPERFSLFSPALLFSTSENGYSLQRFYSCCEGYEPTVLLLKTTLGEVCGAFLSSDWNERKKSGGTTSFFGTGECFVFTVQPSIERYEWVFIKRPELAKAVPRSPRQDSRSLSSESHSTKNSNYLTVPKLDMIKYRLSPFLAIRHFKLPSRTASMFMSGTHEGIIIGGGGGQALFIDADLHHGRTEHCETFDNPPLCQENFKVQLLEVWGFQNS
;
A
#
# COMPACT_ATOMS: atom_id res chain seq x y z
N MET A 1 52.16 45.03 17.82
CA MET A 1 52.67 43.89 18.59
C MET A 1 51.83 43.80 19.84
N ASP A 2 51.57 42.58 20.30
CA ASP A 2 50.56 42.16 21.29
C ASP A 2 49.18 41.87 20.71
N SER A 3 48.85 40.57 20.67
CA SER A 3 47.67 39.99 21.33
C SER A 3 47.62 38.48 21.07
N ASN A 4 47.98 37.71 22.08
CA ASN A 4 47.71 36.27 22.20
C ASN A 4 46.25 35.98 21.83
N SER A 5 46.05 35.22 20.75
CA SER A 5 44.76 34.60 20.42
C SER A 5 44.95 33.09 20.46
N THR A 6 44.35 32.51 21.48
CA THR A 6 44.25 31.10 21.82
C THR A 6 43.98 30.24 20.58
N GLN A 7 44.97 29.42 20.20
CA GLN A 7 44.77 28.26 19.33
C GLN A 7 43.87 27.26 20.07
N ILE A 8 42.57 27.34 19.85
CA ILE A 8 41.64 26.25 20.16
C ILE A 8 41.84 25.22 19.04
N LEU A 9 42.65 24.22 19.35
CA LEU A 9 42.64 22.94 18.65
C LEU A 9 41.20 22.40 18.68
N LEU A 10 40.55 22.38 17.51
CA LEU A 10 39.31 21.64 17.24
C LEU A 10 39.58 20.12 17.22
N SER A 11 40.19 19.62 18.29
CA SER A 11 40.24 18.20 18.60
C SER A 11 38.89 17.80 19.21
N SER A 12 38.24 16.80 18.59
CA SER A 12 37.09 16.03 19.08
C SER A 12 35.82 16.82 19.40
N CYS A 13 34.79 16.69 18.56
CA CYS A 13 33.40 16.96 18.98
C CYS A 13 33.09 16.11 20.23
N PRO A 14 32.79 16.72 21.40
CA PRO A 14 32.47 15.98 22.60
C PRO A 14 31.00 15.54 22.53
N GLY A 15 30.73 14.23 22.60
CA GLY A 15 29.37 13.71 22.87
C GLY A 15 28.81 12.64 21.93
N TYR A 16 29.58 12.07 20.99
CA TYR A 16 29.09 10.95 20.18
C TYR A 16 29.77 9.61 20.57
N ASN A 17 28.94 8.58 20.76
CA ASN A 17 29.21 7.14 20.53
C ASN A 17 29.56 6.18 21.69
N ASP A 18 28.91 6.25 22.85
CA ASP A 18 28.92 5.08 23.76
C ASP A 18 27.95 3.96 23.28
N PHE A 19 26.90 4.33 22.54
CA PHE A 19 25.87 3.40 22.09
C PHE A 19 26.24 2.58 20.84
N VAL A 20 27.23 3.01 20.05
CA VAL A 20 27.49 2.45 18.71
C VAL A 20 28.91 1.91 18.60
N ASP A 21 29.02 0.65 18.16
CA ASP A 21 30.29 0.02 17.83
C ASP A 21 30.78 0.54 16.47
N GLN A 22 31.69 1.52 16.51
CA GLN A 22 32.26 2.15 15.31
C GLN A 22 32.97 1.15 14.38
N LYS A 23 33.37 -0.04 14.88
CA LYS A 23 34.01 -1.07 14.05
C LYS A 23 33.01 -1.78 13.14
N LYS A 24 31.73 -1.81 13.52
CA LYS A 24 30.65 -2.44 12.74
C LYS A 24 30.08 -1.49 11.68
N ILE A 25 30.25 -0.18 11.82
CA ILE A 25 29.84 0.79 10.80
C ILE A 25 30.76 0.61 9.57
N PRO A 26 30.19 0.43 8.35
CA PRO A 26 30.97 0.37 7.12
C PRO A 26 31.91 1.58 6.97
N LYS A 27 33.18 1.34 6.65
CA LYS A 27 34.18 2.41 6.50
C LYS A 27 33.76 3.38 5.39
N LEU A 28 33.61 4.64 5.74
CA LEU A 28 33.19 5.70 4.82
C LEU A 28 34.43 6.28 4.13
N ASN A 29 34.50 6.11 2.80
CA ASN A 29 35.53 6.73 1.97
C ASN A 29 35.11 8.17 1.66
N GLY A 30 35.42 9.13 2.53
CA GLY A 30 35.13 10.53 2.26
C GLY A 30 35.67 11.49 3.33
N GLN A 31 36.85 12.06 3.06
CA GLN A 31 37.25 13.34 3.63
C GLN A 31 36.48 14.44 2.88
N GLN A 32 35.28 14.79 3.33
CA GLN A 32 34.64 16.06 2.97
C GLN A 32 34.44 16.90 4.22
N ASP A 33 34.71 18.19 4.10
CA ASP A 33 34.74 19.14 5.19
C ASP A 33 33.42 19.14 6.00
N PRO A 34 33.47 19.16 7.34
CA PRO A 34 32.29 19.21 8.21
C PRO A 34 31.44 20.50 8.12
N GLN A 35 31.74 21.41 7.20
CA GLN A 35 31.18 22.77 7.17
C GLN A 35 30.18 23.04 6.04
N GLU A 36 29.47 22.03 5.51
CA GLU A 36 28.27 22.34 4.74
C GLU A 36 27.08 22.56 5.69
N GLN A 37 26.74 23.82 5.94
CA GLN A 37 25.62 24.18 6.79
C GLN A 37 24.31 23.67 6.17
N LEU A 38 23.72 22.65 6.79
CA LEU A 38 22.32 22.24 6.57
C LEU A 38 21.32 23.37 6.92
N HIS A 39 21.80 24.45 7.52
CA HIS A 39 21.02 25.60 7.95
C HIS A 39 20.33 26.29 6.76
N GLY A 40 19.01 26.44 6.84
CA GLY A 40 18.21 27.12 5.82
C GLY A 40 17.80 26.26 4.61
N LYS A 41 18.18 24.98 4.54
CA LYS A 41 17.69 24.07 3.48
C LYS A 41 16.20 23.78 3.69
N SER A 42 15.40 23.87 2.61
CA SER A 42 13.97 23.57 2.73
C SER A 42 13.72 22.06 2.87
N PHE A 43 12.55 21.66 3.36
CA PHE A 43 12.14 20.25 3.42
C PHE A 43 12.23 19.54 2.06
N LYS A 44 12.02 20.27 0.96
CA LYS A 44 12.15 19.72 -0.41
C LYS A 44 13.60 19.44 -0.77
N ASP A 45 14.54 20.29 -0.33
CA ASP A 45 15.96 20.12 -0.58
C ASP A 45 16.52 18.96 0.23
N LEU A 46 16.15 18.85 1.51
CA LEU A 46 16.51 17.70 2.35
C LEU A 46 16.03 16.39 1.74
N LYS A 47 14.81 16.37 1.21
CA LYS A 47 14.26 15.22 0.49
C LYS A 47 15.08 14.84 -0.74
N LYS A 48 15.56 15.83 -1.51
CA LYS A 48 16.42 15.58 -2.68
C LYS A 48 17.76 14.98 -2.24
N LEU A 49 18.41 15.57 -1.24
CA LEU A 49 19.71 15.12 -0.71
C LEU A 49 19.64 13.68 -0.14
N ALA A 50 18.56 13.35 0.58
CA ALA A 50 18.35 12.00 1.11
C ALA A 50 18.28 10.94 -0.01
N ARG A 51 17.57 11.26 -1.09
CA ARG A 51 17.41 10.36 -2.26
C ARG A 51 18.73 10.18 -3.02
N GLU A 52 19.52 11.25 -3.13
CA GLU A 52 20.82 11.24 -3.80
C GLU A 52 21.94 10.61 -2.95
N GLY A 53 21.65 10.25 -1.69
CA GLY A 53 22.63 9.59 -0.82
C GLY A 53 23.73 10.50 -0.31
N HIS A 54 23.47 11.80 -0.28
CA HIS A 54 24.44 12.80 0.15
C HIS A 54 24.99 12.53 1.57
N TRP A 55 24.17 11.99 2.48
CA TRP A 55 24.57 11.68 3.85
C TRP A 55 25.24 10.32 4.01
N ALA A 56 25.29 9.50 2.96
CA ALA A 56 25.90 8.16 3.00
C ALA A 56 27.35 8.22 3.47
N GLN A 57 28.07 9.29 3.14
CA GLN A 57 29.51 9.42 3.29
C GLN A 57 29.96 9.90 4.68
N SER A 58 29.05 10.39 5.54
CA SER A 58 29.44 10.92 6.85
C SER A 58 28.39 10.65 7.93
N HIS A 59 28.83 9.98 8.99
CA HIS A 59 28.02 9.74 10.18
C HIS A 59 27.59 11.06 10.84
N ALA A 60 28.51 12.02 10.96
CA ALA A 60 28.26 13.31 11.57
C ALA A 60 27.25 14.14 10.74
N LEU A 61 27.40 14.14 9.41
CA LEU A 61 26.48 14.84 8.51
C LEU A 61 25.07 14.26 8.60
N ARG A 62 24.94 12.93 8.66
CA ARG A 62 23.66 12.26 8.85
C ARG A 62 23.01 12.60 10.19
N ALA A 63 23.79 12.60 11.28
CA ALA A 63 23.28 12.97 12.61
C ALA A 63 22.74 14.41 12.63
N GLN A 64 23.46 15.36 12.04
CA GLN A 64 22.99 16.74 11.89
C GLN A 64 21.73 16.83 11.02
N ALA A 65 21.68 16.09 9.91
CA ALA A 65 20.51 16.07 9.04
C ALA A 65 19.27 15.53 9.78
N TYR A 66 19.41 14.45 10.55
CA TYR A 66 18.30 13.85 11.30
C TYR A 66 17.75 14.81 12.36
N GLN A 67 18.63 15.48 13.12
CA GLN A 67 18.22 16.51 14.08
C GLN A 67 17.34 17.58 13.42
N HIS A 68 17.70 18.01 12.20
CA HIS A 68 16.91 19.00 11.47
C HIS A 68 15.60 18.40 10.92
N ILE A 69 15.61 17.18 10.40
CA ILE A 69 14.42 16.50 9.84
C ILE A 69 13.35 16.30 10.91
N PHE A 70 13.71 15.85 12.12
CA PHE A 70 12.75 15.59 13.18
C PHE A 70 11.97 16.85 13.60
N GLN A 71 12.59 18.03 13.49
CA GLN A 71 11.92 19.32 13.75
C GLN A 71 10.78 19.60 12.76
N TYR A 72 10.84 19.07 11.53
CA TYR A 72 9.79 19.22 10.53
C TYR A 72 8.64 18.21 10.66
N ILE A 73 8.78 17.16 11.49
CA ILE A 73 7.73 16.16 11.67
C ILE A 73 6.68 16.73 12.63
N PRO A 74 5.44 16.97 12.17
CA PRO A 74 4.42 17.56 13.02
C PRO A 74 3.85 16.48 13.95
N CYS A 75 3.73 16.82 15.24
CA CYS A 75 3.14 15.99 16.27
C CYS A 75 2.16 16.83 17.12
N ARG A 76 1.41 16.19 18.01
CA ARG A 76 0.55 16.91 18.97
C ARG A 76 1.41 17.62 20.02
N LEU A 77 0.95 18.77 20.54
CA LEU A 77 1.65 19.48 21.63
C LEU A 77 1.93 18.60 22.86
N MET A 78 1.07 17.62 23.12
CA MET A 78 1.18 16.70 24.26
C MET A 78 2.05 15.47 23.98
N THR A 79 2.91 15.50 22.95
CA THR A 79 3.82 14.38 22.68
C THR A 79 5.02 14.48 23.63
N PRO A 80 5.25 13.51 24.54
CA PRO A 80 6.43 13.41 25.39
C PRO A 80 7.74 13.81 24.72
N ASP A 81 8.48 14.68 25.38
CA ASP A 81 9.79 15.18 24.96
C ASP A 81 10.94 14.54 25.74
N ALA A 82 12.16 14.99 25.47
CA ALA A 82 13.36 14.53 26.17
C ALA A 82 13.32 14.75 27.69
N SER A 83 12.61 15.79 28.18
CA SER A 83 12.49 16.03 29.63
C SER A 83 11.60 14.98 30.30
N VAL A 84 10.48 14.65 29.66
CA VAL A 84 9.57 13.59 30.12
C VAL A 84 10.28 12.25 30.19
N TYR A 85 11.13 11.93 29.20
CA TYR A 85 11.93 10.70 29.25
C TYR A 85 12.80 10.62 30.50
N ARG A 86 13.54 11.69 30.83
CA ARG A 86 14.45 11.69 31.99
C ARG A 86 13.68 11.45 33.29
N ASP A 87 12.51 12.07 33.43
CA ASP A 87 11.66 11.90 34.61
C ASP A 87 11.13 10.48 34.74
N VAL A 88 10.66 9.89 33.63
CA VAL A 88 10.13 8.52 33.61
C VAL A 88 11.23 7.49 33.81
N ALA A 89 12.35 7.63 33.10
CA ALA A 89 13.50 6.74 33.23
C ALA A 89 14.09 6.77 34.65
N CYS A 90 14.16 7.96 35.27
CA CYS A 90 14.59 8.11 36.67
C CYS A 90 13.65 7.36 37.64
N LYS A 91 12.34 7.42 37.41
CA LYS A 91 11.34 6.70 38.22
C LYS A 91 11.39 5.19 38.04
N LEU A 92 11.58 4.71 36.80
CA LEU A 92 11.54 3.29 36.46
C LEU A 92 12.85 2.56 36.81
N PHE A 93 14.00 3.15 36.50
CA PHE A 93 15.30 2.48 36.62
C PHE A 93 16.15 2.99 37.79
N GLY A 94 15.77 4.12 38.41
CA GLY A 94 16.53 4.74 39.49
C GLY A 94 17.96 5.12 39.06
N LYS A 95 18.92 4.97 39.98
CA LYS A 95 20.36 5.22 39.72
C LYS A 95 21.12 3.99 39.24
N GLN A 96 20.50 2.81 39.22
CA GLN A 96 21.14 1.59 38.74
C GLN A 96 20.86 1.43 37.25
N ASN A 97 21.89 1.58 36.41
CA ASN A 97 21.78 1.58 34.94
C ASN A 97 21.46 0.21 34.30
N THR A 98 20.83 -0.71 35.03
CA THR A 98 20.59 -2.08 34.57
C THR A 98 19.09 -2.36 34.49
N SER A 99 18.55 -2.42 33.26
CA SER A 99 17.18 -2.87 33.00
C SER A 99 17.18 -4.39 32.87
N LEU A 100 16.68 -5.07 33.91
CA LEU A 100 16.39 -6.51 33.90
C LEU A 100 14.93 -6.80 33.49
N ASP A 101 14.13 -5.75 33.30
CA ASP A 101 12.72 -5.86 32.97
C ASP A 101 12.51 -6.56 31.62
N PRO A 102 11.47 -7.39 31.50
CA PRO A 102 11.12 -8.00 30.23
C PRO A 102 10.74 -6.92 29.21
N LEU A 103 10.87 -7.27 27.92
CA LEU A 103 10.37 -6.40 26.85
C LEU A 103 8.84 -6.22 26.98
N PRO A 104 8.31 -5.05 26.56
CA PRO A 104 6.87 -4.82 26.52
C PRO A 104 6.10 -5.90 25.77
N GLU A 105 4.90 -6.25 26.27
CA GLU A 105 4.07 -7.33 25.69
C GLU A 105 3.73 -7.10 24.21
N PHE A 106 3.56 -5.85 23.78
CA PHE A 106 3.27 -5.51 22.37
C PHE A 106 4.44 -5.79 21.41
N LEU A 107 5.61 -6.16 21.95
CA LEU A 107 6.81 -6.59 21.20
C LEU A 107 7.06 -8.09 21.28
N THR A 108 6.15 -8.87 21.87
CA THR A 108 6.29 -10.33 21.98
C THR A 108 6.52 -10.93 20.59
N GLY A 109 7.61 -11.70 20.43
CA GLY A 109 8.01 -12.31 19.15
C GLY A 109 8.78 -11.40 18.18
N SER A 110 8.94 -10.10 18.50
CA SER A 110 9.78 -9.20 17.70
C SER A 110 11.27 -9.50 17.91
N VAL A 111 12.05 -9.48 16.84
CA VAL A 111 13.51 -9.49 16.93
C VAL A 111 13.97 -8.10 17.39
N MET A 112 14.95 -8.05 18.30
CA MET A 112 15.64 -6.80 18.64
C MET A 112 16.83 -6.64 17.69
N PRO A 113 16.77 -5.76 16.67
CA PRO A 113 17.88 -5.62 15.76
C PRO A 113 19.01 -4.84 16.42
N GLU A 114 20.11 -5.54 16.66
CA GLU A 114 21.31 -4.96 17.25
C GLU A 114 22.02 -4.03 16.28
N TYR A 115 21.91 -4.25 14.96
CA TYR A 115 22.66 -3.52 13.92
C TYR A 115 24.13 -3.29 14.33
N CYS A 116 24.53 -2.04 14.55
CA CYS A 116 25.87 -1.65 15.00
C CYS A 116 25.90 -1.21 16.47
N LEU A 117 24.88 -1.48 17.28
CA LEU A 117 24.86 -1.09 18.70
C LEU A 117 25.87 -1.86 19.55
N THR A 118 26.38 -1.20 20.58
CA THR A 118 27.12 -1.82 21.69
C THR A 118 26.14 -2.50 22.65
N LYS A 119 26.65 -3.27 23.62
CA LYS A 119 25.82 -3.83 24.71
C LYS A 119 25.10 -2.73 25.51
N GLU A 120 25.76 -1.59 25.67
CA GLU A 120 25.17 -0.40 26.30
C GLU A 120 24.06 0.19 25.42
N GLY A 121 24.29 0.36 24.13
CA GLY A 121 23.27 0.80 23.18
C GLY A 121 22.03 -0.10 23.15
N VAL A 122 22.22 -1.42 23.20
CA VAL A 122 21.09 -2.37 23.33
C VAL A 122 20.33 -2.20 24.65
N THR A 123 21.03 -1.91 25.74
CA THR A 123 20.41 -1.64 27.05
C THR A 123 19.61 -0.34 27.01
N SER A 124 20.16 0.71 26.41
CA SER A 124 19.48 1.98 26.19
C SER A 124 18.24 1.85 25.32
N LEU A 125 18.31 1.07 24.24
CA LEU A 125 17.16 0.74 23.40
C LEU A 125 16.03 0.10 24.21
N LYS A 126 16.34 -0.90 25.05
CA LYS A 126 15.35 -1.55 25.92
C LYS A 126 14.69 -0.54 26.88
N LYS A 127 15.48 0.31 27.53
CA LYS A 127 14.97 1.36 28.43
C LYS A 127 14.00 2.30 27.72
N ILE A 128 14.34 2.75 26.51
CA ILE A 128 13.49 3.62 25.70
C ILE A 128 12.15 2.94 25.39
N LEU A 129 12.17 1.67 24.98
CA LEU A 129 10.95 0.91 24.66
C LEU A 129 10.06 0.69 25.90
N ILE A 130 10.66 0.42 27.06
CA ILE A 130 9.93 0.28 28.33
C ILE A 130 9.28 1.63 28.73
N CYS A 131 10.00 2.74 28.61
CA CYS A 131 9.44 4.08 28.85
C CYS A 131 8.26 4.39 27.91
N ILE A 132 8.38 4.04 26.62
CA ILE A 132 7.27 4.19 25.65
C ILE A 132 6.07 3.36 26.09
N SER A 133 6.28 2.09 26.48
CA SER A 133 5.20 1.22 26.98
C SER A 133 4.49 1.79 28.21
N ASN A 134 5.22 2.46 29.10
CA ASN A 134 4.64 3.03 30.31
C ASN A 134 3.79 4.28 30.03
N LEU A 135 4.20 5.08 29.04
CA LEU A 135 3.53 6.34 28.68
C LEU A 135 2.34 6.14 27.74
N TYR A 136 2.36 5.08 26.93
CA TYR A 136 1.40 4.86 25.85
C TYR A 136 0.75 3.47 25.95
N PRO A 137 -0.22 3.28 26.87
CA PRO A 137 -0.92 2.01 27.03
C PRO A 137 -1.85 1.67 25.85
N ASP A 138 -2.08 2.59 24.93
CA ASP A 138 -2.84 2.38 23.69
C ASP A 138 -2.06 1.58 22.62
N ILE A 139 -0.74 1.44 22.78
CA ILE A 139 0.09 0.62 21.90
C ILE A 139 -0.16 -0.85 22.20
N THR A 140 -0.77 -1.55 21.24
CA THR A 140 -1.16 -2.97 21.39
C THR A 140 -0.28 -3.91 20.56
N TYR A 141 0.32 -3.42 19.49
CA TYR A 141 1.21 -4.21 18.63
C TYR A 141 2.05 -3.28 17.74
N CYS A 142 3.38 -3.41 17.77
CA CYS A 142 4.26 -2.43 17.13
C CYS A 142 5.63 -3.03 16.69
N PRO A 143 5.64 -4.00 15.76
CA PRO A 143 6.84 -4.78 15.43
C PRO A 143 7.98 -3.96 14.79
N LEU A 144 7.65 -2.83 14.17
CA LEU A 144 8.63 -1.95 13.53
C LEU A 144 9.39 -1.06 14.53
N LEU A 145 8.81 -0.82 15.71
CA LEU A 145 9.35 0.13 16.69
C LEU A 145 10.78 -0.22 17.15
N PRO A 146 11.10 -1.47 17.54
CA PRO A 146 12.47 -1.94 17.79
C PRO A 146 13.50 -1.46 16.76
N ALA A 147 13.22 -1.72 15.48
CA ALA A 147 14.13 -1.42 14.38
C ALA A 147 14.34 0.09 14.23
N VAL A 148 13.24 0.85 14.19
CA VAL A 148 13.31 2.30 13.98
C VAL A 148 13.97 2.99 15.18
N THR A 149 13.64 2.62 16.42
CA THR A 149 14.27 3.20 17.61
C THR A 149 15.76 2.86 17.68
N SER A 150 16.13 1.62 17.37
CA SER A 150 17.54 1.21 17.29
C SER A 150 18.30 2.08 16.29
N LEU A 151 17.76 2.27 15.09
CA LEU A 151 18.36 3.10 14.06
C LEU A 151 18.45 4.59 14.44
N ILE A 152 17.44 5.14 15.11
CA ILE A 152 17.47 6.54 15.59
C ILE A 152 18.54 6.70 16.68
N LEU A 153 18.71 5.71 17.54
CA LEU A 153 19.72 5.73 18.61
C LEU A 153 21.15 5.83 18.05
N HIS A 154 21.43 5.28 16.86
CA HIS A 154 22.74 5.40 16.22
C HIS A 154 23.15 6.86 15.94
N TYR A 155 22.18 7.77 15.80
CA TYR A 155 22.41 9.16 15.40
C TYR A 155 21.87 10.17 16.43
N SER A 156 21.48 9.69 17.61
CA SER A 156 21.00 10.53 18.70
C SER A 156 22.14 10.88 19.65
N PRO A 157 22.18 12.10 20.21
CA PRO A 157 23.20 12.49 21.18
C PRO A 157 23.05 11.72 22.51
N ASP A 158 21.82 11.41 22.93
CA ASP A 158 21.51 10.68 24.16
C ASP A 158 20.22 9.86 24.03
N GLU A 159 19.90 9.07 25.07
CA GLU A 159 18.66 8.28 25.14
C GLU A 159 17.40 9.14 25.07
N ALA A 160 17.44 10.34 25.68
CA ALA A 160 16.28 11.21 25.82
C ALA A 160 15.85 11.81 24.48
N GLN A 161 16.82 12.22 23.67
CA GLN A 161 16.57 12.72 22.32
C GLN A 161 16.11 11.60 21.39
N CYS A 162 16.66 10.38 21.54
CA CYS A 162 16.21 9.20 20.80
C CYS A 162 14.74 8.88 21.11
N PHE A 163 14.36 8.92 22.40
CA PHE A 163 12.98 8.75 22.85
C PHE A 163 12.05 9.80 22.23
N GLU A 164 12.38 11.10 22.33
CA GLU A 164 11.54 12.17 21.76
C GLU A 164 11.32 11.98 20.26
N ASN A 165 12.41 11.72 19.52
CA ASN A 165 12.36 11.51 18.08
C ASN A 165 11.51 10.28 17.72
N THR A 166 11.58 9.22 18.51
CA THR A 166 10.74 8.01 18.35
C THR A 166 9.26 8.34 18.59
N CYS A 167 8.92 9.07 19.66
CA CYS A 167 7.56 9.50 19.97
C CYS A 167 6.96 10.39 18.87
N ARG A 168 7.78 11.28 18.28
CA ARG A 168 7.38 12.09 17.11
C ARG A 168 6.98 11.25 15.90
N LEU A 169 7.65 10.11 15.66
CA LEU A 169 7.27 9.19 14.57
C LEU A 169 6.00 8.42 14.89
N LEU A 170 5.87 7.89 16.12
CA LEU A 170 4.69 7.15 16.57
C LEU A 170 3.40 7.99 16.47
N TYR A 171 3.47 9.27 16.86
CA TYR A 171 2.31 10.16 16.96
C TYR A 171 2.35 11.35 15.99
N CYS A 172 2.95 11.14 14.82
CA CYS A 172 2.89 12.09 13.71
C CYS A 172 1.43 12.38 13.34
N ASN A 173 1.06 13.66 13.24
CA ASN A 173 -0.31 14.09 12.90
C ASN A 173 -0.43 14.74 11.51
N ALA A 174 0.60 14.57 10.67
CA ALA A 174 0.57 15.04 9.29
C ALA A 174 -0.58 14.37 8.50
N PRO A 175 -1.37 15.12 7.71
CA PRO A 175 -2.46 14.54 6.93
C PRO A 175 -2.01 13.38 6.02
N HIS A 176 -2.69 12.25 6.11
CA HIS A 176 -2.46 11.04 5.32
C HIS A 176 -1.01 10.52 5.37
N THR A 177 -0.25 10.84 6.42
CA THR A 177 1.13 10.41 6.60
C THR A 177 1.21 9.61 7.89
N SER A 178 1.63 8.35 7.78
CA SER A 178 1.96 7.47 8.89
C SER A 178 3.43 7.08 8.81
N TYR A 179 4.01 6.75 9.95
CA TYR A 179 5.36 6.21 10.07
C TYR A 179 5.28 4.80 10.64
N ILE A 180 4.81 4.67 11.88
CA ILE A 180 4.78 3.40 12.62
C ILE A 180 3.34 3.05 13.00
N ASP A 181 2.89 1.87 12.58
CA ASP A 181 1.62 1.30 13.04
C ASP A 181 1.79 0.75 14.46
N HIS A 182 0.90 1.14 15.37
CA HIS A 182 0.96 0.82 16.81
C HIS A 182 -0.22 -0.02 17.32
N THR A 183 -1.05 -0.54 16.40
CA THR A 183 -2.10 -1.51 16.72
C THR A 183 -2.03 -2.71 15.80
N PHE A 184 -2.48 -3.87 16.28
CA PHE A 184 -2.44 -5.13 15.51
C PHE A 184 -3.19 -4.96 14.19
N LEU A 185 -4.42 -4.45 14.29
CA LEU A 185 -5.27 -4.20 13.15
C LEU A 185 -4.67 -3.22 12.12
N SER A 186 -3.98 -2.15 12.57
CA SER A 186 -3.29 -1.24 11.65
C SER A 186 -2.12 -1.91 10.94
N HIS A 187 -1.37 -2.76 11.64
CA HIS A 187 -0.28 -3.53 11.06
C HIS A 187 -0.79 -4.52 10.01
N GLU A 188 -1.79 -5.33 10.32
CA GLU A 188 -2.40 -6.28 9.38
C GLU A 188 -2.95 -5.56 8.14
N ALA A 189 -3.62 -4.42 8.33
CA ALA A 189 -4.07 -3.58 7.22
C ALA A 189 -2.91 -3.05 6.36
N SER A 190 -1.74 -2.79 6.96
CA SER A 190 -0.52 -2.38 6.22
C SER A 190 0.04 -3.53 5.37
N CYS A 191 0.02 -4.76 5.89
CA CYS A 191 0.41 -5.97 5.16
C CYS A 191 -0.51 -6.20 3.96
N MET A 192 -1.83 -6.06 4.17
CA MET A 192 -2.79 -6.17 3.07
C MET A 192 -2.64 -5.06 2.04
N THR A 193 -2.37 -3.84 2.52
CA THR A 193 -2.09 -2.69 1.63
C THR A 193 -0.86 -2.98 0.77
N PHE A 194 0.19 -3.59 1.34
CA PHE A 194 1.37 -3.97 0.56
C PHE A 194 1.03 -5.01 -0.52
N GLY A 195 0.25 -6.04 -0.17
CA GLY A 195 -0.16 -7.07 -1.13
C GLY A 195 -1.04 -6.54 -2.27
N ASP A 196 -1.99 -5.66 -1.97
CA ASP A 196 -2.78 -4.93 -2.97
C ASP A 196 -1.86 -4.11 -3.91
N LEU A 197 -0.85 -3.43 -3.36
CA LEU A 197 0.12 -2.67 -4.14
C LEU A 197 1.02 -3.59 -4.98
N ALA A 198 1.40 -4.76 -4.47
CA ALA A 198 2.23 -5.75 -5.18
C ALA A 198 1.48 -6.33 -6.38
N ASN A 199 0.22 -6.72 -6.20
CA ASN A 199 -0.66 -7.18 -7.26
C ASN A 199 -0.81 -6.15 -8.39
N LYS A 200 -0.79 -4.87 -8.02
CA LYS A 200 -0.97 -3.75 -8.95
C LYS A 200 0.30 -3.33 -9.68
N HIS A 201 1.39 -3.18 -8.94
CA HIS A 201 2.63 -2.59 -9.46
C HIS A 201 3.67 -3.63 -9.88
N CYS A 202 3.52 -4.88 -9.45
CA CYS A 202 4.44 -5.99 -9.75
C CYS A 202 3.66 -7.29 -10.05
N PRO A 203 2.74 -7.30 -11.04
CA PRO A 203 1.82 -8.42 -11.27
C PRO A 203 2.53 -9.74 -11.61
N ALA A 204 3.71 -9.71 -12.24
CA ALA A 204 4.51 -10.91 -12.49
C ALA A 204 5.01 -11.55 -11.18
N ALA A 205 5.49 -10.73 -10.24
CA ALA A 205 5.95 -11.22 -8.94
C ALA A 205 4.79 -11.69 -8.07
N HIS A 206 3.66 -10.97 -8.10
CA HIS A 206 2.43 -11.40 -7.42
C HIS A 206 1.93 -12.74 -7.95
N ARG A 207 1.90 -12.94 -9.28
CA ARG A 207 1.53 -14.23 -9.89
C ARG A 207 2.45 -15.36 -9.43
N LEU A 208 3.76 -15.14 -9.38
CA LEU A 208 4.72 -16.11 -8.86
C LEU A 208 4.38 -16.52 -7.42
N ILE A 209 4.09 -15.55 -6.56
CA ILE A 209 3.68 -15.80 -5.17
C ILE A 209 2.36 -16.56 -5.10
N ALA A 210 1.34 -16.12 -5.85
CA ALA A 210 0.01 -16.73 -5.86
C ALA A 210 0.00 -18.18 -6.40
N CYS A 211 0.92 -18.51 -7.32
CA CYS A 211 1.07 -19.88 -7.83
C CYS A 211 1.87 -20.79 -6.88
N SER A 212 2.74 -20.22 -6.03
CA SER A 212 3.70 -21.01 -5.23
C SER A 212 3.33 -21.10 -3.74
N SER A 213 2.52 -20.17 -3.22
CA SER A 213 2.12 -20.14 -1.81
C SER A 213 0.65 -20.51 -1.64
N GLU A 214 0.34 -21.33 -0.64
CA GLU A 214 -1.04 -21.60 -0.23
C GLU A 214 -1.68 -20.34 0.37
N ASN A 215 -0.93 -19.59 1.19
CA ASN A 215 -1.37 -18.34 1.78
C ASN A 215 -0.51 -17.16 1.29
N ILE A 216 -1.09 -16.28 0.47
CA ILE A 216 -0.40 -15.09 -0.04
C ILE A 216 -0.10 -14.11 1.11
N PHE A 217 -0.98 -14.02 2.11
CA PHE A 217 -0.83 -13.11 3.24
C PHE A 217 0.44 -13.38 4.04
N GLU A 218 0.78 -14.65 4.25
CA GLU A 218 1.96 -15.03 5.03
C GLU A 218 3.26 -14.51 4.40
N VAL A 219 3.33 -14.43 3.08
CA VAL A 219 4.46 -13.85 2.36
C VAL A 219 4.46 -12.33 2.56
N TYR A 220 3.35 -11.66 2.27
CA TYR A 220 3.28 -10.19 2.35
C TYR A 220 3.35 -9.63 3.77
N SER A 221 2.98 -10.39 4.80
CA SER A 221 3.17 -10.02 6.20
C SER A 221 4.64 -9.75 6.56
N GLN A 222 5.59 -10.32 5.81
CA GLN A 222 7.02 -10.20 6.05
C GLN A 222 7.64 -8.95 5.41
N TRP A 223 6.87 -8.09 4.75
CA TRP A 223 7.40 -6.98 3.96
C TRP A 223 8.30 -6.02 4.74
N LEU A 224 8.01 -5.77 6.02
CA LEU A 224 8.87 -4.95 6.89
C LEU A 224 10.14 -5.69 7.33
N VAL A 225 10.04 -7.01 7.57
CA VAL A 225 11.18 -7.88 7.90
C VAL A 225 12.19 -7.84 6.76
N TRP A 226 11.73 -7.85 5.50
CA TRP A 226 12.63 -7.71 4.34
C TRP A 226 13.44 -6.41 4.40
N LEU A 227 12.84 -5.31 4.84
CA LEU A 227 13.49 -4.00 4.82
C LEU A 227 14.43 -3.77 5.99
N PHE A 228 14.07 -4.19 7.21
CA PHE A 228 14.77 -3.82 8.43
C PHE A 228 15.60 -4.95 9.03
N ASP A 229 15.14 -6.21 8.93
CA ASP A 229 15.86 -7.36 9.49
C ASP A 229 16.62 -8.16 8.41
N GLY A 230 16.18 -8.08 7.15
CA GLY A 230 16.76 -8.81 6.04
C GLY A 230 17.93 -8.10 5.36
N LEU A 231 17.81 -6.80 5.11
CA LEU A 231 18.80 -6.05 4.35
C LEU A 231 20.08 -5.75 5.16
N PRO A 232 21.26 -5.67 4.52
CA PRO A 232 22.48 -5.22 5.17
C PRO A 232 22.36 -3.77 5.70
N PHE A 233 23.08 -3.45 6.79
CA PHE A 233 22.95 -2.16 7.50
C PHE A 233 23.12 -0.92 6.61
N ASP A 234 24.04 -0.95 5.64
CA ASP A 234 24.26 0.13 4.66
C ASP A 234 23.05 0.38 3.76
N TYR A 235 22.19 -0.61 3.54
CA TYR A 235 20.91 -0.45 2.83
C TYR A 235 19.87 0.10 3.79
N VAL A 236 19.74 -0.48 4.98
CA VAL A 236 18.76 -0.07 5.99
C VAL A 236 18.93 1.40 6.35
N ILE A 237 20.15 1.90 6.47
CA ILE A 237 20.38 3.31 6.78
C ILE A 237 20.01 4.25 5.63
N ARG A 238 20.21 3.81 4.38
CA ARG A 238 19.75 4.55 3.19
C ARG A 238 18.22 4.58 3.09
N ILE A 239 17.55 3.52 3.55
CA ILE A 239 16.09 3.49 3.70
C ILE A 239 15.65 4.48 4.78
N LEU A 240 16.34 4.53 5.93
CA LEU A 240 16.04 5.48 7.00
C LEU A 240 16.14 6.94 6.53
N ASP A 241 17.18 7.28 5.77
CA ASP A 241 17.40 8.62 5.22
C ASP A 241 16.14 9.16 4.50
N VAL A 242 15.51 8.32 3.67
CA VAL A 242 14.30 8.70 2.92
C VAL A 242 13.00 8.48 3.71
N TYR A 243 12.98 7.50 4.62
CA TYR A 243 11.82 7.19 5.45
C TYR A 243 11.47 8.35 6.39
N LEU A 244 12.44 8.96 7.05
CA LEU A 244 12.21 10.09 7.96
C LEU A 244 11.51 11.28 7.26
N LEU A 245 11.76 11.49 5.97
CA LEU A 245 11.19 12.57 5.16
C LEU A 245 9.87 12.18 4.47
N GLU A 246 9.70 10.92 4.09
CA GLU A 246 8.59 10.50 3.23
C GLU A 246 7.50 9.67 3.93
N GLY A 247 7.79 9.13 5.11
CA GLY A 247 6.93 8.24 5.89
C GLY A 247 6.82 6.84 5.28
N GLN A 248 5.87 6.04 5.79
CA GLN A 248 5.66 4.64 5.42
C GLN A 248 5.47 4.41 3.92
N LYS A 249 4.99 5.43 3.18
CA LYS A 249 4.85 5.37 1.71
C LYS A 249 6.15 4.96 1.00
N VAL A 250 7.32 5.40 1.47
CA VAL A 250 8.59 5.04 0.81
C VAL A 250 8.96 3.59 1.05
N LEU A 251 8.59 3.03 2.21
CA LEU A 251 8.83 1.61 2.53
C LEU A 251 8.11 0.71 1.53
N TYR A 252 6.84 1.00 1.21
CA TYR A 252 6.11 0.28 0.15
C TYR A 252 6.84 0.34 -1.20
N ARG A 253 7.39 1.51 -1.58
CA ARG A 253 8.14 1.63 -2.85
C ARG A 253 9.37 0.73 -2.87
N ILE A 254 10.12 0.69 -1.78
CA ILE A 254 11.35 -0.07 -1.68
C ILE A 254 11.04 -1.57 -1.65
N ALA A 255 10.02 -2.00 -0.89
CA ALA A 255 9.58 -3.39 -0.86
C ALA A 255 9.09 -3.88 -2.24
N LEU A 256 8.35 -3.05 -2.99
CA LEU A 256 7.97 -3.34 -4.38
C LEU A 256 9.19 -3.46 -5.31
N ALA A 257 10.20 -2.60 -5.14
CA ALA A 257 11.42 -2.67 -5.93
C ALA A 257 12.23 -3.96 -5.66
N LEU A 258 12.31 -4.38 -4.40
CA LEU A 258 12.89 -5.67 -4.00
C LEU A 258 12.13 -6.83 -4.63
N LEU A 259 10.81 -6.84 -4.50
CA LEU A 259 9.96 -7.90 -5.03
C LEU A 259 10.07 -8.02 -6.56
N ARG A 260 10.13 -6.87 -7.26
CA ARG A 260 10.37 -6.84 -8.71
C ARG A 260 11.75 -7.39 -9.07
N GLN A 261 12.77 -7.08 -8.29
CA GLN A 261 14.10 -7.64 -8.54
C GLN A 261 14.14 -9.15 -8.30
N TYR A 262 13.54 -9.62 -7.21
CA TYR A 262 13.45 -11.05 -6.91
C TYR A 262 12.77 -11.83 -8.04
N GLN A 263 11.68 -11.29 -8.59
CA GLN A 263 11.02 -11.92 -9.73
C GLN A 263 11.94 -12.02 -10.96
N VAL A 264 12.79 -11.01 -11.19
CA VAL A 264 13.76 -11.04 -12.29
C VAL A 264 14.84 -12.10 -12.04
N SER A 265 15.35 -12.25 -10.81
CA SER A 265 16.37 -13.26 -10.51
C SER A 265 15.84 -14.69 -10.62
N VAL A 266 14.62 -14.95 -10.13
CA VAL A 266 13.99 -16.27 -10.26
C VAL A 266 13.72 -16.62 -11.73
N ALA A 267 13.24 -15.66 -12.53
CA ALA A 267 12.98 -15.88 -13.95
C ALA A 267 14.25 -16.21 -14.76
N SER A 268 15.42 -15.69 -14.34
CA SER A 268 16.70 -16.03 -14.98
C SER A 268 17.23 -17.41 -14.61
N GLU A 269 16.89 -17.92 -13.43
CA GLU A 269 17.45 -19.19 -12.91
C GLU A 269 16.58 -20.41 -13.27
N GLY A 270 15.32 -20.22 -13.67
CA GLY A 270 14.43 -21.30 -14.07
C GLY A 270 14.08 -22.28 -12.94
N LEU A 271 14.28 -21.87 -11.68
CA LEU A 271 14.08 -22.70 -10.49
C LEU A 271 12.59 -22.84 -10.15
N GLU A 272 12.18 -24.07 -9.85
CA GLU A 272 10.90 -24.35 -9.20
C GLU A 272 10.99 -23.92 -7.73
N VAL A 273 10.14 -22.98 -7.31
CA VAL A 273 10.22 -22.35 -5.99
C VAL A 273 9.36 -23.14 -4.99
N THR A 274 9.98 -24.07 -4.26
CA THR A 274 9.31 -24.87 -3.22
C THR A 274 9.28 -24.17 -1.85
N ASP A 275 10.31 -23.40 -1.50
CA ASP A 275 10.35 -22.56 -0.29
C ASP A 275 10.47 -21.08 -0.68
N LEU A 276 9.33 -20.48 -1.04
CA LEU A 276 9.26 -19.08 -1.44
C LEU A 276 9.74 -18.12 -0.32
N LYS A 277 9.38 -18.41 0.93
CA LYS A 277 9.71 -17.53 2.07
C LYS A 277 11.20 -17.54 2.36
N GLY A 278 11.81 -18.73 2.43
CA GLY A 278 13.26 -18.88 2.62
C GLY A 278 14.04 -18.27 1.47
N ASN A 279 13.64 -18.54 0.22
CA ASN A 279 14.32 -18.01 -0.97
C ASN A 279 14.30 -16.48 -1.01
N LEU A 280 13.15 -15.86 -0.70
CA LEU A 280 13.05 -14.41 -0.68
C LEU A 280 13.87 -13.80 0.47
N GLN A 281 13.90 -14.45 1.64
CA GLN A 281 14.77 -14.02 2.75
C GLN A 281 16.25 -14.10 2.39
N SER A 282 16.70 -15.18 1.75
CA SER A 282 18.08 -15.33 1.29
C SER A 282 18.44 -14.28 0.25
N PHE A 283 17.58 -14.07 -0.75
CA PHE A 283 17.75 -13.04 -1.77
C PHE A 283 17.94 -11.64 -1.17
N VAL A 284 17.15 -11.28 -0.15
CA VAL A 284 17.25 -9.97 0.51
C VAL A 284 18.55 -9.84 1.30
N ARG A 285 19.03 -10.91 1.97
CA ARG A 285 20.33 -10.90 2.67
C ARG A 285 21.49 -10.75 1.69
N GLU A 286 21.38 -11.37 0.52
CA GLU A 286 22.38 -11.38 -0.56
C GLU A 286 22.13 -10.28 -1.62
N ILE A 287 21.40 -9.22 -1.26
CA ILE A 287 21.02 -8.16 -2.20
C ILE A 287 22.23 -7.50 -2.87
N ARG A 288 23.40 -7.53 -2.22
CA ARG A 288 24.67 -6.94 -2.71
C ARG A 288 25.15 -7.59 -4.01
N GLU A 289 24.85 -8.87 -4.21
CA GLU A 289 25.18 -9.59 -5.44
C GLU A 289 24.27 -9.14 -6.62
N HIS A 290 23.15 -8.49 -6.31
CA HIS A 290 22.12 -8.15 -7.29
C HIS A 290 22.06 -6.65 -7.61
N MET A 291 22.27 -5.77 -6.63
CA MET A 291 22.32 -4.31 -6.83
C MET A 291 22.88 -3.57 -5.62
N THR A 292 23.32 -2.32 -5.83
CA THR A 292 23.70 -1.38 -4.76
C THR A 292 22.49 -0.71 -4.10
N ALA A 293 22.67 -0.13 -2.92
CA ALA A 293 21.62 0.61 -2.21
C ALA A 293 21.07 1.79 -3.03
N ASP A 294 21.94 2.53 -3.73
CA ASP A 294 21.50 3.64 -4.59
C ASP A 294 20.70 3.14 -5.80
N LYS A 295 21.08 1.99 -6.37
CA LYS A 295 20.32 1.40 -7.48
C LYS A 295 18.95 0.87 -7.01
N LEU A 296 18.86 0.34 -5.80
CA LEU A 296 17.59 -0.04 -5.17
C LEU A 296 16.66 1.18 -5.03
N LEU A 297 17.18 2.28 -4.48
CA LEU A 297 16.41 3.52 -4.32
C LEU A 297 16.01 4.12 -5.67
N GLU A 298 16.90 4.12 -6.67
CA GLU A 298 16.60 4.55 -8.04
C GLU A 298 15.41 3.76 -8.62
N LYS A 299 15.44 2.42 -8.52
CA LYS A 299 14.34 1.55 -8.93
C LYS A 299 13.05 1.84 -8.14
N ALA A 300 13.14 2.01 -6.82
CA ALA A 300 12.00 2.31 -5.97
C ALA A 300 11.34 3.66 -6.29
N PHE A 301 12.12 4.70 -6.57
CA PHE A 301 11.59 6.01 -6.94
C PHE A 301 11.06 6.08 -8.37
N GLY A 302 11.53 5.20 -9.26
CA GLY A 302 10.97 4.97 -10.59
C GLY A 302 9.55 4.37 -10.56
N ILE A 303 9.14 3.76 -9.45
CA ILE A 303 7.76 3.26 -9.30
C ILE A 303 6.81 4.44 -9.12
N ARG A 304 5.87 4.56 -10.06
CA ARG A 304 4.78 5.53 -10.00
C ARG A 304 3.67 5.06 -9.04
N LEU A 305 3.99 5.06 -7.75
CA LEU A 305 3.07 4.66 -6.69
C LEU A 305 1.95 5.69 -6.47
N PHE A 306 0.79 5.24 -6.01
CA PHE A 306 -0.33 6.07 -5.55
C PHE A 306 0.07 7.21 -4.60
N SER A 307 -0.73 8.27 -4.58
CA SER A 307 -0.57 9.39 -3.64
C SER A 307 -0.74 8.96 -2.18
N ARG A 308 -0.28 9.80 -1.24
CA ARG A 308 -0.44 9.52 0.20
C ARG A 308 -1.91 9.33 0.58
N LYS A 309 -2.80 10.17 0.03
CA LYS A 309 -4.24 10.08 0.25
C LYS A 309 -4.81 8.76 -0.26
N GLU A 310 -4.43 8.32 -1.46
CA GLU A 310 -4.92 7.06 -2.03
C GLU A 310 -4.44 5.85 -1.25
N ILE A 311 -3.16 5.80 -0.84
CA ILE A 311 -2.63 4.73 0.03
C ILE A 311 -3.34 4.74 1.38
N TRP A 312 -3.58 5.92 1.96
CA TRP A 312 -4.33 6.03 3.22
C TRP A 312 -5.77 5.53 3.07
N LEU A 313 -6.46 5.85 1.97
CA LEU A 313 -7.81 5.33 1.70
C LEU A 313 -7.81 3.81 1.55
N LEU A 314 -6.80 3.23 0.90
CA LEU A 314 -6.64 1.79 0.76
C LEU A 314 -6.41 1.12 2.13
N HIS A 315 -5.49 1.66 2.93
CA HIS A 315 -5.22 1.19 4.28
C HIS A 315 -6.46 1.22 5.17
N MET A 316 -7.24 2.31 5.12
CA MET A 316 -8.49 2.41 5.88
C MET A 316 -9.56 1.41 5.41
N ALA A 317 -9.63 1.11 4.10
CA ALA A 317 -10.55 0.11 3.58
C ALA A 317 -10.17 -1.31 4.05
N ASN A 318 -8.88 -1.65 4.01
CA ASN A 318 -8.38 -2.95 4.50
C ASN A 318 -8.59 -3.08 6.01
N ARG A 319 -8.32 -2.02 6.78
CA ARG A 319 -8.60 -1.96 8.21
C ARG A 319 -10.08 -2.20 8.53
N LYS A 320 -10.98 -1.56 7.79
CA LYS A 320 -12.44 -1.73 7.97
C LYS A 320 -12.86 -3.18 7.71
N ALA A 321 -12.38 -3.79 6.62
CA ALA A 321 -12.72 -5.17 6.29
C ALA A 321 -12.22 -6.18 7.34
N LEU A 322 -11.01 -5.98 7.88
CA LEU A 322 -10.50 -6.79 8.98
C LEU A 322 -11.37 -6.66 10.25
N MET A 323 -11.86 -5.46 10.56
CA MET A 323 -12.81 -5.26 11.68
C MET A 323 -14.13 -6.00 11.44
N GLU A 324 -14.68 -5.91 10.23
CA GLU A 324 -15.92 -6.60 9.86
C GLU A 324 -15.73 -8.12 9.94
N LYS A 325 -14.57 -8.64 9.55
CA LYS A 325 -14.22 -10.07 9.69
C LYS A 325 -14.07 -10.52 11.16
N GLY A 326 -13.95 -9.59 12.11
CA GLY A 326 -13.76 -9.89 13.53
C GLY A 326 -12.30 -10.13 13.94
N VAL A 327 -11.34 -9.70 13.13
CA VAL A 327 -9.91 -9.82 13.44
C VAL A 327 -9.56 -8.87 14.59
N THR A 328 -9.32 -9.43 15.77
CA THR A 328 -9.09 -8.67 17.01
C THR A 328 -7.76 -8.98 17.71
N SER A 329 -7.10 -10.10 17.38
CA SER A 329 -5.82 -10.48 17.99
C SER A 329 -4.99 -11.42 17.10
N VAL A 330 -3.74 -11.65 17.51
CA VAL A 330 -2.70 -12.44 16.81
C VAL A 330 -3.05 -13.94 16.64
N GLN A 331 -4.15 -14.41 17.23
CA GLN A 331 -4.36 -15.86 17.46
C GLN A 331 -4.87 -16.67 16.27
N GLN A 332 -5.30 -16.05 15.16
CA GLN A 332 -5.77 -16.81 13.99
C GLN A 332 -5.24 -16.22 12.68
N PRO A 333 -4.34 -16.92 11.97
CA PRO A 333 -4.00 -16.55 10.61
C PRO A 333 -5.23 -16.69 9.73
N PHE A 334 -5.55 -15.64 8.98
CA PHE A 334 -6.57 -15.71 7.94
C PHE A 334 -5.93 -16.04 6.59
N HIS A 335 -6.73 -16.64 5.71
CA HIS A 335 -6.29 -17.11 4.41
C HIS A 335 -6.86 -16.21 3.32
N LEU A 336 -6.00 -15.72 2.42
CA LEU A 336 -6.42 -14.87 1.31
C LEU A 336 -6.61 -15.61 -0.02
N THR A 337 -6.39 -16.93 -0.04
CA THR A 337 -6.63 -17.73 -1.24
C THR A 337 -7.87 -18.60 -1.09
N VAL A 338 -8.46 -18.96 -2.24
CA VAL A 338 -9.64 -19.82 -2.30
C VAL A 338 -9.34 -21.17 -1.66
N ASN A 339 -10.15 -21.55 -0.68
CA ASN A 339 -10.11 -22.88 -0.11
C ASN A 339 -10.55 -23.91 -1.18
N ALA A 340 -9.64 -24.80 -1.56
CA ALA A 340 -9.87 -25.83 -2.57
C ALA A 340 -10.97 -26.82 -2.18
N ASP A 341 -11.15 -27.07 -0.88
CA ASP A 341 -12.10 -28.06 -0.38
C ASP A 341 -13.55 -27.54 -0.44
N ASN A 342 -13.73 -26.22 -0.45
CA ASN A 342 -15.04 -25.57 -0.36
C ASN A 342 -15.44 -24.82 -1.63
N PHE A 343 -14.66 -24.92 -2.72
CA PHE A 343 -14.95 -24.24 -3.98
C PHE A 343 -15.30 -25.23 -5.08
N THR A 344 -16.45 -25.03 -5.71
CA THR A 344 -16.91 -25.80 -6.86
C THR A 344 -17.48 -24.88 -7.93
N SER A 345 -16.86 -24.86 -9.11
CA SER A 345 -17.36 -24.15 -10.30
C SER A 345 -17.50 -25.13 -11.46
N THR A 346 -18.50 -24.90 -12.30
CA THR A 346 -18.69 -25.63 -13.56
C THR A 346 -17.97 -24.98 -14.75
N ILE A 347 -17.45 -23.76 -14.55
CA ILE A 347 -16.79 -22.95 -15.59
C ILE A 347 -15.27 -23.03 -15.49
N VAL A 348 -14.71 -22.85 -14.30
CA VAL A 348 -13.25 -22.82 -14.06
C VAL A 348 -12.80 -23.92 -13.11
N THR A 349 -11.59 -24.41 -13.32
CA THR A 349 -10.88 -25.26 -12.36
C THR A 349 -10.47 -24.48 -11.12
N ILE A 350 -10.16 -25.18 -10.02
CA ILE A 350 -9.63 -24.55 -8.81
C ILE A 350 -8.32 -23.79 -9.06
N GLN A 351 -7.48 -24.28 -9.98
CA GLN A 351 -6.20 -23.64 -10.31
C GLN A 351 -6.42 -22.32 -11.07
N GLU A 352 -7.30 -22.33 -12.07
CA GLU A 352 -7.71 -21.11 -12.78
C GLU A 352 -8.34 -20.10 -11.80
N MET A 353 -9.22 -20.57 -10.91
CA MET A 353 -9.86 -19.72 -9.92
C MET A 353 -8.86 -19.12 -8.93
N ARG A 354 -7.86 -19.85 -8.46
CA ARG A 354 -6.80 -19.30 -7.59
C ARG A 354 -6.09 -18.12 -8.25
N ILE A 355 -5.84 -18.19 -9.56
CA ILE A 355 -5.23 -17.08 -10.31
C ILE A 355 -6.19 -15.89 -10.37
N VAL A 356 -7.47 -16.11 -10.72
CA VAL A 356 -8.47 -15.03 -10.74
C VAL A 356 -8.63 -14.39 -9.36
N TRP A 357 -8.65 -15.19 -8.30
CA TRP A 357 -8.79 -14.73 -6.92
C TRP A 357 -7.59 -13.93 -6.44
N SER A 358 -6.39 -14.25 -6.92
CA SER A 358 -5.20 -13.44 -6.66
C SER A 358 -5.33 -12.00 -7.16
N TRP A 359 -6.16 -11.76 -8.18
CA TRP A 359 -6.37 -10.40 -8.72
C TRP A 359 -7.35 -9.56 -7.88
N ILE A 360 -8.08 -10.19 -6.97
CA ILE A 360 -9.09 -9.55 -6.15
C ILE A 360 -8.40 -8.80 -5.00
N PRO A 361 -8.81 -7.55 -4.70
CA PRO A 361 -8.26 -6.84 -3.54
C PRO A 361 -8.39 -7.64 -2.26
N GLU A 362 -7.33 -7.68 -1.46
CA GLU A 362 -7.18 -8.63 -0.35
C GLU A 362 -8.32 -8.56 0.66
N ARG A 363 -8.86 -7.35 0.87
CA ARG A 363 -10.00 -7.14 1.76
C ARG A 363 -11.28 -7.86 1.37
N PHE A 364 -11.46 -8.20 0.10
CA PHE A 364 -12.60 -9.01 -0.34
C PHE A 364 -12.25 -10.50 -0.26
N SER A 365 -10.99 -10.85 -0.52
CA SER A 365 -10.48 -12.22 -0.39
C SER A 365 -10.47 -12.74 1.07
N LEU A 366 -10.69 -11.88 2.07
CA LEU A 366 -10.95 -12.26 3.47
C LEU A 366 -12.25 -13.07 3.66
N PHE A 367 -13.19 -12.94 2.73
CA PHE A 367 -14.50 -13.58 2.81
C PHE A 367 -14.57 -14.74 1.82
N SER A 368 -15.26 -15.81 2.22
CA SER A 368 -15.39 -16.99 1.37
C SER A 368 -16.26 -16.68 0.15
N PRO A 369 -15.91 -17.18 -1.05
CA PRO A 369 -16.77 -17.08 -2.22
C PRO A 369 -18.12 -17.72 -1.96
N ALA A 370 -19.21 -17.05 -2.35
CA ALA A 370 -20.54 -17.61 -2.40
C ALA A 370 -21.07 -17.57 -3.84
N LEU A 371 -21.53 -18.70 -4.38
CA LEU A 371 -22.20 -18.74 -5.67
C LEU A 371 -23.58 -18.10 -5.51
N LEU A 372 -23.79 -16.94 -6.14
CA LEU A 372 -25.04 -16.18 -6.06
C LEU A 372 -26.01 -16.58 -7.18
N PHE A 373 -25.47 -16.81 -8.37
CA PHE A 373 -26.25 -17.09 -9.56
C PHE A 373 -25.50 -18.05 -10.48
N SER A 374 -26.21 -19.02 -11.04
CA SER A 374 -25.75 -19.85 -12.16
C SER A 374 -26.87 -20.06 -13.17
N THR A 375 -26.59 -19.95 -14.47
CA THR A 375 -27.60 -20.29 -15.50
C THR A 375 -28.01 -21.76 -15.45
N SER A 376 -27.15 -22.64 -14.92
CA SER A 376 -27.47 -24.06 -14.74
C SER A 376 -28.51 -24.33 -13.65
N GLU A 377 -28.48 -23.54 -12.56
CA GLU A 377 -29.37 -23.72 -11.40
C GLU A 377 -30.58 -22.77 -11.43
N ASN A 378 -30.39 -21.56 -11.98
CA ASN A 378 -31.37 -20.47 -11.90
C ASN A 378 -32.00 -20.13 -13.26
N GLY A 379 -31.53 -20.76 -14.34
CA GLY A 379 -31.99 -20.52 -15.69
C GLY A 379 -31.49 -19.20 -16.29
N TYR A 380 -31.98 -18.90 -17.49
CA TYR A 380 -31.55 -17.79 -18.34
C TYR A 380 -32.51 -16.61 -18.18
N SER A 381 -32.41 -15.89 -17.06
CA SER A 381 -33.25 -14.71 -16.78
C SER A 381 -32.44 -13.59 -16.14
N LEU A 382 -32.34 -12.45 -16.84
CA LEU A 382 -31.67 -11.27 -16.30
C LEU A 382 -32.36 -10.71 -15.04
N GLN A 383 -33.69 -10.82 -14.93
CA GLN A 383 -34.40 -10.44 -13.72
C GLN A 383 -33.99 -11.33 -12.53
N ARG A 384 -33.84 -12.64 -12.75
CA ARG A 384 -33.38 -13.58 -11.72
C ARG A 384 -31.94 -13.25 -11.32
N PHE A 385 -31.06 -13.01 -12.28
CA PHE A 385 -29.69 -12.54 -12.05
C PHE A 385 -29.66 -11.34 -11.09
N TYR A 386 -30.43 -10.28 -11.37
CA TYR A 386 -30.46 -9.11 -10.49
C TYR A 386 -30.98 -9.46 -9.10
N SER A 387 -32.05 -10.26 -8.99
CA SER A 387 -32.60 -10.66 -7.68
C SER A 387 -31.62 -11.45 -6.81
N CYS A 388 -30.71 -12.20 -7.44
CA CYS A 388 -29.69 -12.97 -6.74
C CYS A 388 -28.46 -12.13 -6.36
N CYS A 389 -28.07 -11.17 -7.19
CA CYS A 389 -26.80 -10.44 -7.04
C CYS A 389 -26.94 -9.10 -6.30
N GLU A 390 -28.14 -8.53 -6.22
CA GLU A 390 -28.40 -7.31 -5.45
C GLU A 390 -28.09 -7.49 -3.96
N GLY A 391 -27.38 -6.54 -3.36
CA GLY A 391 -26.95 -6.59 -1.95
C GLY A 391 -25.60 -7.26 -1.75
N TYR A 392 -24.94 -7.73 -2.82
CA TYR A 392 -23.58 -8.24 -2.79
C TYR A 392 -22.61 -7.26 -3.46
N GLU A 393 -21.59 -6.83 -2.73
CA GLU A 393 -20.52 -5.95 -3.21
C GLU A 393 -19.19 -6.46 -2.64
N PRO A 394 -18.20 -6.80 -3.49
CA PRO A 394 -18.21 -6.86 -4.94
C PRO A 394 -18.84 -8.16 -5.48
N THR A 395 -18.80 -8.36 -6.80
CA THR A 395 -19.12 -9.65 -7.44
C THR A 395 -18.07 -10.04 -8.49
N VAL A 396 -17.89 -11.34 -8.73
CA VAL A 396 -17.10 -11.89 -9.83
C VAL A 396 -18.04 -12.60 -10.79
N LEU A 397 -18.02 -12.22 -12.06
CA LEU A 397 -18.78 -12.83 -13.13
C LEU A 397 -17.84 -13.74 -13.94
N LEU A 398 -18.23 -15.00 -14.12
CA LEU A 398 -17.54 -15.99 -14.95
C LEU A 398 -18.48 -16.45 -16.07
N LEU A 399 -17.96 -16.46 -17.30
CA LEU A 399 -18.72 -16.81 -18.49
C LEU A 399 -17.99 -17.88 -19.28
N LYS A 400 -18.72 -18.90 -19.71
CA LYS A 400 -18.26 -19.92 -20.67
C LYS A 400 -19.07 -19.81 -21.96
N THR A 401 -18.38 -19.70 -23.09
CA THR A 401 -19.02 -19.70 -24.41
C THR A 401 -19.29 -21.12 -24.88
N THR A 402 -20.20 -21.29 -25.84
CA THR A 402 -20.44 -22.59 -26.50
C THR A 402 -19.25 -23.13 -27.30
N LEU A 403 -18.24 -22.29 -27.55
CA LEU A 403 -16.96 -22.69 -28.16
C LEU A 403 -15.91 -23.09 -27.12
N GLY A 404 -16.25 -23.06 -25.83
CA GLY A 404 -15.36 -23.45 -24.74
C GLY A 404 -14.45 -22.32 -24.24
N GLU A 405 -14.54 -21.11 -24.79
CA GLU A 405 -13.78 -19.96 -24.28
C GLU A 405 -14.33 -19.51 -22.92
N VAL A 406 -13.45 -18.98 -22.07
CA VAL A 406 -13.82 -18.56 -20.71
C VAL A 406 -13.29 -17.17 -20.44
N CYS A 407 -14.19 -16.26 -20.08
CA CYS A 407 -13.88 -14.87 -19.74
C CYS A 407 -14.78 -14.37 -18.60
N GLY A 408 -14.50 -13.18 -18.08
CA GLY A 408 -15.23 -12.67 -16.92
C GLY A 408 -14.85 -11.26 -16.50
N ALA A 409 -15.40 -10.86 -15.35
CA ALA A 409 -15.13 -9.55 -14.76
C ALA A 409 -15.22 -9.57 -13.23
N PHE A 410 -14.40 -8.73 -12.60
CA PHE A 410 -14.57 -8.33 -11.21
C PHE A 410 -15.29 -6.98 -11.14
N LEU A 411 -16.36 -6.92 -10.36
CA LEU A 411 -17.32 -5.83 -10.35
C LEU A 411 -17.42 -5.23 -8.95
N SER A 412 -16.89 -4.01 -8.82
CA SER A 412 -16.60 -3.38 -7.53
C SER A 412 -17.80 -2.74 -6.81
N SER A 413 -19.02 -2.84 -7.33
CA SER A 413 -20.19 -2.17 -6.75
C SER A 413 -21.45 -3.01 -6.85
N ASP A 414 -22.35 -2.83 -5.87
CA ASP A 414 -23.65 -3.51 -5.84
C ASP A 414 -24.49 -3.19 -7.09
N TRP A 415 -25.12 -4.23 -7.66
CA TRP A 415 -26.07 -4.15 -8.76
C TRP A 415 -27.33 -3.32 -8.47
N ASN A 416 -27.63 -3.03 -7.20
CA ASN A 416 -28.67 -2.07 -6.79
C ASN A 416 -28.43 -0.65 -7.32
N GLU A 417 -27.17 -0.28 -7.60
CA GLU A 417 -26.82 1.04 -8.11
C GLU A 417 -27.52 1.36 -9.44
N ARG A 418 -27.85 0.35 -10.26
CA ARG A 418 -28.57 0.54 -11.53
C ARG A 418 -29.93 1.22 -11.36
N LYS A 419 -30.58 1.07 -10.20
CA LYS A 419 -31.90 1.64 -9.90
C LYS A 419 -31.85 3.15 -9.73
N LYS A 420 -30.67 3.74 -9.49
CA LYS A 420 -30.53 5.18 -9.18
C LYS A 420 -30.80 6.10 -10.37
N SER A 421 -30.69 5.59 -11.59
CA SER A 421 -30.83 6.40 -12.81
C SER A 421 -32.21 6.29 -13.48
N GLY A 422 -33.23 5.84 -12.73
CA GLY A 422 -34.62 5.93 -13.15
C GLY A 422 -34.92 5.21 -14.47
N GLY A 423 -34.21 4.11 -14.77
CA GLY A 423 -34.40 3.32 -15.99
C GLY A 423 -33.55 3.75 -17.19
N THR A 424 -32.80 4.85 -17.11
CA THR A 424 -31.83 5.23 -18.15
C THR A 424 -30.50 4.49 -17.96
N THR A 425 -29.83 4.15 -19.07
CA THR A 425 -28.48 3.54 -19.05
C THR A 425 -27.52 4.44 -18.28
N SER A 426 -27.00 3.93 -17.16
CA SER A 426 -26.04 4.66 -16.33
C SER A 426 -24.92 3.73 -15.89
N PHE A 427 -23.71 4.26 -15.92
CA PHE A 427 -22.54 3.53 -15.48
C PHE A 427 -22.23 3.84 -14.01
N PHE A 428 -21.89 2.80 -13.27
CA PHE A 428 -21.44 2.84 -11.89
C PHE A 428 -20.22 1.93 -11.73
N GLY A 429 -19.71 1.80 -10.50
CA GLY A 429 -18.45 1.11 -10.21
C GLY A 429 -17.32 2.07 -9.80
N THR A 430 -16.17 1.48 -9.49
CA THR A 430 -14.92 2.16 -9.16
C THR A 430 -13.79 1.71 -10.09
N GLY A 431 -12.64 2.39 -10.01
CA GLY A 431 -11.43 2.00 -10.72
C GLY A 431 -10.81 0.67 -10.30
N GLU A 432 -11.47 -0.11 -9.45
CA GLU A 432 -11.11 -1.48 -9.09
C GLU A 432 -11.78 -2.53 -9.97
N CYS A 433 -12.77 -2.16 -10.80
CA CYS A 433 -13.29 -3.10 -11.80
C CYS A 433 -12.17 -3.51 -12.77
N PHE A 434 -12.23 -4.76 -13.22
CA PHE A 434 -11.37 -5.28 -14.28
C PHE A 434 -12.09 -6.40 -15.02
N VAL A 435 -11.73 -6.60 -16.28
CA VAL A 435 -12.17 -7.75 -17.09
C VAL A 435 -11.00 -8.70 -17.31
N PHE A 436 -11.29 -9.95 -17.62
CA PHE A 436 -10.25 -10.97 -17.78
C PHE A 436 -10.67 -12.07 -18.74
N THR A 437 -9.67 -12.77 -19.25
CA THR A 437 -9.78 -14.03 -19.98
C THR A 437 -9.12 -15.13 -19.15
N VAL A 438 -9.66 -16.34 -19.24
CA VAL A 438 -9.08 -17.56 -18.66
C VAL A 438 -8.69 -18.51 -19.78
N GLN A 439 -9.53 -18.65 -20.80
CA GLN A 439 -9.26 -19.43 -22.01
C GLN A 439 -9.54 -18.57 -23.25
N PRO A 440 -8.66 -18.54 -24.26
CA PRO A 440 -7.49 -19.44 -24.44
C PRO A 440 -6.25 -19.07 -23.63
N SER A 441 -6.13 -17.83 -23.16
CA SER A 441 -5.03 -17.37 -22.30
C SER A 441 -5.55 -16.66 -21.05
N ILE A 442 -4.81 -16.79 -19.94
CA ILE A 442 -5.15 -16.16 -18.67
C ILE A 442 -4.59 -14.74 -18.63
N GLU A 443 -5.44 -13.75 -18.89
CA GLU A 443 -5.07 -12.32 -18.96
C GLU A 443 -6.03 -11.43 -18.17
N ARG A 444 -5.48 -10.36 -17.57
CA ARG A 444 -6.24 -9.37 -16.79
C ARG A 444 -6.11 -7.99 -17.40
N TYR A 445 -7.24 -7.32 -17.61
CA TYR A 445 -7.34 -5.95 -18.11
C TYR A 445 -7.97 -5.05 -17.04
N GLU A 446 -7.12 -4.29 -16.36
CA GLU A 446 -7.51 -3.34 -15.33
C GLU A 446 -7.78 -1.94 -15.90
N TRP A 447 -8.35 -1.07 -15.07
CA TRP A 447 -8.64 0.31 -15.45
C TRP A 447 -7.41 1.07 -15.98
N VAL A 448 -7.50 1.68 -17.17
CA VAL A 448 -6.37 2.28 -17.90
C VAL A 448 -5.56 3.28 -17.08
N PHE A 449 -6.22 4.07 -16.23
CA PHE A 449 -5.56 5.13 -15.44
C PHE A 449 -4.70 4.60 -14.30
N ILE A 450 -4.83 3.31 -13.99
CA ILE A 450 -3.88 2.63 -13.12
C ILE A 450 -2.55 2.42 -13.84
N LYS A 451 -2.59 1.89 -15.06
CA LYS A 451 -1.39 1.61 -15.87
C LYS A 451 -0.75 2.91 -16.35
N ARG A 452 -1.56 3.92 -16.64
CA ARG A 452 -1.17 5.20 -17.25
C ARG A 452 -1.75 6.42 -16.52
N PRO A 453 -1.30 6.76 -15.29
CA PRO A 453 -1.90 7.84 -14.52
C PRO A 453 -1.65 9.25 -15.11
N GLU A 454 -0.82 9.38 -16.14
CA GLU A 454 -0.56 10.62 -16.90
C GLU A 454 -1.77 11.03 -17.72
N LEU A 455 -2.55 10.07 -18.20
CA LEU A 455 -3.78 10.32 -18.93
C LEU A 455 -4.79 11.05 -18.03
N ALA A 456 -4.76 10.83 -16.70
CA ALA A 456 -5.63 11.50 -15.72
C ALA A 456 -5.16 12.92 -15.34
N LYS A 457 -4.01 13.39 -15.85
CA LYS A 457 -3.47 14.73 -15.55
C LYS A 457 -3.32 15.61 -16.79
N ALA A 458 -3.55 15.07 -17.98
CA ALA A 458 -3.41 15.78 -19.24
C ALA A 458 -4.70 16.53 -19.62
N VAL A 459 -4.96 17.67 -18.98
CA VAL A 459 -5.69 18.77 -19.64
C VAL A 459 -4.92 20.07 -19.35
N PRO A 460 -4.24 20.66 -20.34
CA PRO A 460 -3.69 22.00 -20.21
C PRO A 460 -4.83 23.00 -19.98
N ARG A 461 -4.64 23.95 -19.06
CA ARG A 461 -5.48 25.15 -19.01
C ARG A 461 -5.30 25.89 -20.34
N SER A 462 -6.31 25.91 -21.19
CA SER A 462 -6.35 26.87 -22.30
C SER A 462 -6.39 28.30 -21.71
N PRO A 463 -5.59 29.24 -22.23
CA PRO A 463 -5.68 30.63 -21.82
C PRO A 463 -7.04 31.18 -22.27
N ARG A 464 -7.78 31.78 -21.32
CA ARG A 464 -8.99 32.54 -21.64
C ARG A 464 -8.64 33.63 -22.65
N GLN A 465 -9.23 33.58 -23.85
CA GLN A 465 -9.37 34.75 -24.69
C GLN A 465 -10.41 35.66 -24.03
N ASP A 466 -9.95 36.83 -23.60
CA ASP A 466 -10.79 37.95 -23.26
C ASP A 466 -11.50 38.45 -24.51
N SER A 467 -12.81 38.23 -24.59
CA SER A 467 -13.69 38.98 -25.48
C SER A 467 -14.86 39.51 -24.67
N ARG A 468 -14.77 40.80 -24.32
CA ARG A 468 -15.86 41.62 -23.78
C ARG A 468 -16.98 41.74 -24.82
N SER A 469 -18.22 41.49 -24.43
CA SER A 469 -19.38 42.20 -24.98
C SER A 469 -20.53 42.22 -23.96
N LEU A 470 -21.21 43.37 -23.90
CA LEU A 470 -22.19 43.79 -22.90
C LEU A 470 -23.59 43.19 -23.18
N SER A 471 -24.37 42.96 -22.11
CA SER A 471 -25.62 43.69 -21.80
C SER A 471 -26.78 42.85 -21.20
N SER A 472 -27.41 43.48 -20.20
CA SER A 472 -28.81 43.43 -19.74
C SER A 472 -29.38 42.18 -19.07
N GLU A 473 -29.86 42.41 -17.84
CA GLU A 473 -30.68 41.52 -17.02
C GLU A 473 -32.08 41.29 -17.62
N SER A 474 -32.60 40.06 -17.53
CA SER A 474 -34.01 39.82 -17.22
C SER A 474 -34.21 38.40 -16.67
N HIS A 475 -35.03 38.30 -15.62
CA HIS A 475 -35.29 37.11 -14.84
C HIS A 475 -36.05 36.01 -15.61
N SER A 476 -35.60 34.75 -15.50
CA SER A 476 -36.47 33.63 -15.11
C SER A 476 -35.63 32.37 -14.79
N THR A 477 -36.20 31.59 -13.89
CA THR A 477 -35.64 30.54 -13.04
C THR A 477 -35.20 29.23 -13.72
N LYS A 478 -34.24 28.58 -13.04
CA LYS A 478 -33.76 27.17 -13.11
C LYS A 478 -32.60 26.89 -14.06
N ASN A 479 -31.40 26.80 -13.49
CA ASN A 479 -30.37 25.87 -13.95
C ASN A 479 -29.68 25.20 -12.76
N SER A 480 -29.95 23.90 -12.62
CA SER A 480 -29.23 22.95 -11.79
C SER A 480 -27.86 22.72 -12.41
N ASN A 481 -26.80 23.21 -11.77
CA ASN A 481 -25.41 22.87 -12.09
C ASN A 481 -24.51 23.01 -10.86
N TYR A 482 -24.99 22.46 -9.74
CA TYR A 482 -24.13 22.07 -8.63
C TYR A 482 -24.52 20.65 -8.28
N LEU A 483 -23.64 19.70 -8.62
CA LEU A 483 -23.67 18.34 -8.10
C LEU A 483 -23.77 18.47 -6.58
N THR A 484 -24.98 18.25 -6.08
CA THR A 484 -25.26 18.27 -4.65
C THR A 484 -24.50 17.09 -4.07
N VAL A 485 -23.51 17.40 -3.26
CA VAL A 485 -22.74 16.43 -2.49
C VAL A 485 -23.75 15.56 -1.71
N PRO A 486 -23.78 14.23 -1.90
CA PRO A 486 -24.55 13.38 -0.99
C PRO A 486 -23.98 13.59 0.42
N LYS A 487 -24.87 13.82 1.40
CA LYS A 487 -24.50 13.94 2.82
C LYS A 487 -23.56 12.79 3.20
N LEU A 488 -22.52 13.13 3.96
CA LEU A 488 -21.47 12.25 4.48
C LEU A 488 -22.02 10.96 5.14
N ASP A 489 -23.28 10.97 5.57
CA ASP A 489 -23.98 9.86 6.21
C ASP A 489 -24.22 8.63 5.31
N MET A 490 -24.23 8.77 3.97
CA MET A 490 -24.37 7.63 3.04
C MET A 490 -23.07 6.83 2.81
N ILE A 491 -21.94 7.27 3.36
CA ILE A 491 -20.63 6.62 3.20
C ILE A 491 -20.47 5.45 4.18
N LYS A 492 -21.31 5.33 5.22
CA LYS A 492 -21.17 4.32 6.27
C LYS A 492 -21.21 2.87 5.74
N TYR A 493 -21.89 2.60 4.63
CA TYR A 493 -22.14 1.24 4.15
C TYR A 493 -21.31 0.79 2.92
N ARG A 494 -20.44 1.64 2.34
CA ARG A 494 -19.58 1.19 1.24
C ARG A 494 -18.28 0.59 1.77
N LEU A 495 -17.84 -0.51 1.16
CA LEU A 495 -16.63 -1.22 1.55
C LEU A 495 -15.36 -0.45 1.17
N SER A 496 -15.37 0.42 0.14
CA SER A 496 -14.24 1.32 -0.09
C SER A 496 -14.53 2.58 -0.94
N PRO A 497 -14.05 3.77 -0.54
CA PRO A 497 -13.90 4.93 -1.41
C PRO A 497 -12.61 4.89 -2.26
N PHE A 498 -11.77 3.85 -2.13
CA PHE A 498 -10.54 3.70 -2.90
C PHE A 498 -10.87 3.64 -4.40
N LEU A 499 -10.09 4.39 -5.19
CA LEU A 499 -10.28 4.56 -6.63
C LEU A 499 -11.69 5.03 -7.07
N ALA A 500 -12.48 5.64 -6.17
CA ALA A 500 -13.72 6.28 -6.56
C ALA A 500 -13.45 7.40 -7.57
N ILE A 501 -14.27 7.47 -8.63
CA ILE A 501 -14.10 8.42 -9.76
C ILE A 501 -13.92 9.87 -9.30
N ARG A 502 -14.62 10.28 -8.23
CA ARG A 502 -14.53 11.62 -7.62
C ARG A 502 -13.11 12.03 -7.18
N HIS A 503 -12.18 11.09 -7.07
CA HIS A 503 -10.78 11.35 -6.73
C HIS A 503 -9.91 11.67 -7.96
N PHE A 504 -10.42 11.47 -9.18
CA PHE A 504 -9.68 11.64 -10.44
C PHE A 504 -10.24 12.78 -11.28
N LYS A 505 -9.36 13.40 -12.07
CA LYS A 505 -9.74 14.35 -13.13
C LYS A 505 -9.64 13.62 -14.46
N LEU A 506 -10.72 12.96 -14.86
CA LEU A 506 -10.71 12.13 -16.06
C LEU A 506 -10.77 13.00 -17.33
N PRO A 507 -10.02 12.63 -18.38
CA PRO A 507 -10.01 13.37 -19.65
C PRO A 507 -11.32 13.18 -20.44
N SER A 508 -12.04 12.09 -20.19
CA SER A 508 -13.30 11.73 -20.86
C SER A 508 -14.25 11.05 -19.88
N ARG A 509 -15.55 11.04 -20.19
CA ARG A 509 -16.55 10.23 -19.48
C ARG A 509 -16.42 8.73 -19.78
N THR A 510 -15.89 8.37 -20.96
CA THR A 510 -15.66 6.97 -21.38
C THR A 510 -14.68 6.24 -20.44
N ALA A 511 -13.75 6.99 -19.85
CA ALA A 511 -12.81 6.53 -18.85
C ALA A 511 -13.45 5.99 -17.56
N SER A 512 -14.72 6.29 -17.27
CA SER A 512 -15.40 5.90 -16.03
C SER A 512 -16.61 4.98 -16.22
N MET A 513 -16.75 4.40 -17.42
CA MET A 513 -17.88 3.53 -17.77
C MET A 513 -17.59 2.08 -17.36
N PHE A 514 -17.57 1.77 -16.06
CA PHE A 514 -17.14 0.45 -15.56
C PHE A 514 -18.19 -0.65 -15.71
N MET A 515 -19.40 -0.43 -15.19
CA MET A 515 -20.49 -1.41 -15.30
C MET A 515 -21.85 -0.71 -15.36
N SER A 516 -22.79 -1.31 -16.06
CA SER A 516 -24.17 -0.85 -16.22
C SER A 516 -25.10 -2.07 -16.32
N GLY A 517 -26.32 -1.92 -15.81
CA GLY A 517 -27.36 -2.94 -15.94
C GLY A 517 -28.68 -2.29 -16.33
N THR A 518 -29.32 -2.81 -17.37
CA THR A 518 -30.64 -2.37 -17.84
C THR A 518 -31.60 -3.56 -17.94
N HIS A 519 -32.78 -3.34 -18.52
CA HIS A 519 -33.70 -4.41 -18.90
C HIS A 519 -33.28 -5.12 -20.20
N GLU A 520 -32.39 -4.50 -20.99
CA GLU A 520 -31.91 -5.04 -22.27
C GLU A 520 -30.67 -5.93 -22.11
N GLY A 521 -29.95 -5.81 -21.00
CA GLY A 521 -28.72 -6.55 -20.75
C GLY A 521 -27.85 -5.97 -19.66
N ILE A 522 -26.66 -6.56 -19.51
CA ILE A 522 -25.57 -6.01 -18.69
C ILE A 522 -24.40 -5.60 -19.58
N ILE A 523 -23.77 -4.48 -19.22
CA ILE A 523 -22.61 -3.93 -19.91
C ILE A 523 -21.48 -3.78 -18.89
N ILE A 524 -20.32 -4.33 -19.20
CA ILE A 524 -19.09 -4.17 -18.44
C ILE A 524 -18.08 -3.52 -19.37
N GLY A 525 -17.54 -2.37 -18.97
CA GLY A 525 -16.70 -1.51 -19.80
C GLY A 525 -17.49 -0.91 -20.96
N GLY A 526 -17.87 0.36 -20.89
CA GLY A 526 -18.67 1.03 -21.93
C GLY A 526 -17.97 2.16 -22.67
N GLY A 527 -16.68 2.38 -22.44
CA GLY A 527 -15.93 3.46 -23.08
C GLY A 527 -15.55 3.14 -24.52
N GLY A 528 -16.16 3.80 -25.50
CA GLY A 528 -15.83 3.65 -26.93
C GLY A 528 -16.23 2.30 -27.57
N GLY A 529 -16.55 1.30 -26.76
CA GLY A 529 -17.02 -0.03 -27.11
C GLY A 529 -17.36 -0.81 -25.84
N GLN A 530 -17.93 -2.01 -25.98
CA GLN A 530 -18.35 -2.84 -24.85
C GLN A 530 -17.33 -3.94 -24.54
N ALA A 531 -16.64 -3.88 -23.39
CA ALA A 531 -15.67 -4.93 -23.04
C ALA A 531 -16.36 -6.28 -22.90
N LEU A 532 -17.54 -6.30 -22.29
CA LEU A 532 -18.44 -7.44 -22.25
C LEU A 532 -19.89 -6.97 -22.20
N PHE A 533 -20.71 -7.42 -23.14
CA PHE A 533 -22.15 -7.26 -23.15
C PHE A 533 -22.82 -8.63 -23.15
N ILE A 534 -23.90 -8.75 -22.37
CA ILE A 534 -24.77 -9.93 -22.35
C ILE A 534 -26.21 -9.46 -22.42
N ASP A 535 -27.00 -10.07 -23.30
CA ASP A 535 -28.40 -9.74 -23.54
C ASP A 535 -29.33 -10.09 -22.36
N ALA A 536 -30.58 -9.62 -22.44
CA ALA A 536 -31.61 -9.85 -21.42
C ALA A 536 -31.94 -11.33 -21.19
N ASP A 537 -31.74 -12.15 -22.22
CA ASP A 537 -31.99 -13.58 -22.20
C ASP A 537 -30.76 -14.37 -21.73
N LEU A 538 -29.64 -13.71 -21.41
CA LEU A 538 -28.37 -14.33 -20.99
C LEU A 538 -27.86 -15.42 -21.97
N HIS A 539 -28.25 -15.34 -23.23
CA HIS A 539 -27.98 -16.34 -24.26
C HIS A 539 -26.95 -15.87 -25.28
N HIS A 540 -26.94 -14.57 -25.59
CA HIS A 540 -25.99 -13.98 -26.52
C HIS A 540 -25.19 -12.89 -25.84
N GLY A 541 -23.94 -12.78 -26.23
CA GLY A 541 -23.10 -11.70 -25.79
C GLY A 541 -22.21 -11.16 -26.90
N ARG A 542 -21.64 -10.00 -26.61
CA ARG A 542 -20.66 -9.35 -27.46
C ARG A 542 -19.47 -8.89 -26.64
N THR A 543 -18.27 -8.92 -27.22
CA THR A 543 -17.06 -8.35 -26.63
C THR A 543 -16.28 -7.60 -27.69
N GLU A 544 -15.86 -6.38 -27.34
CA GLU A 544 -15.17 -5.44 -28.21
C GLU A 544 -13.99 -4.80 -27.46
N HIS A 545 -13.18 -4.05 -28.20
CA HIS A 545 -12.22 -3.15 -27.58
C HIS A 545 -12.94 -2.06 -26.76
N CYS A 546 -12.47 -1.82 -25.54
CA CYS A 546 -13.04 -0.79 -24.66
C CYS A 546 -11.95 0.10 -24.05
N GLU A 547 -12.10 1.41 -24.19
CA GLU A 547 -11.20 2.43 -23.64
C GLU A 547 -11.14 2.42 -22.10
N THR A 548 -12.17 1.89 -21.43
CA THR A 548 -12.19 1.84 -19.96
C THR A 548 -11.11 0.90 -19.42
N PHE A 549 -10.86 -0.23 -20.09
CA PHE A 549 -9.88 -1.24 -19.65
C PHE A 549 -8.70 -1.43 -20.62
N ASP A 550 -8.77 -0.83 -21.82
CA ASP A 550 -7.83 -1.06 -22.93
C ASP A 550 -7.68 -2.55 -23.24
N ASN A 551 -8.80 -3.29 -23.19
CA ASN A 551 -8.86 -4.70 -23.51
C ASN A 551 -9.09 -4.92 -25.01
N PRO A 552 -8.59 -6.01 -25.61
CA PRO A 552 -9.12 -6.54 -26.87
C PRO A 552 -10.45 -7.29 -26.63
N PRO A 553 -11.15 -7.75 -27.68
CA PRO A 553 -12.21 -8.75 -27.52
C PRO A 553 -11.75 -9.91 -26.63
N LEU A 554 -12.53 -10.24 -25.61
CA LEU A 554 -12.18 -11.21 -24.57
C LEU A 554 -12.35 -12.68 -25.03
N CYS A 555 -13.11 -12.87 -26.10
CA CYS A 555 -13.38 -14.13 -26.78
C CYS A 555 -13.86 -13.78 -28.20
N GLN A 556 -14.47 -14.72 -28.93
CA GLN A 556 -15.11 -14.41 -30.20
C GLN A 556 -16.09 -13.21 -30.07
N GLU A 557 -15.97 -12.20 -30.92
CA GLU A 557 -16.68 -10.91 -30.76
C GLU A 557 -18.19 -11.06 -30.53
N ASN A 558 -18.86 -11.93 -31.28
CA ASN A 558 -20.26 -12.30 -31.01
C ASN A 558 -20.28 -13.79 -30.63
N PHE A 559 -20.85 -14.09 -29.48
CA PHE A 559 -20.79 -15.44 -28.91
C PHE A 559 -22.13 -15.86 -28.31
N LYS A 560 -22.30 -17.18 -28.20
CA LYS A 560 -23.41 -17.79 -27.44
C LYS A 560 -22.91 -18.22 -26.07
N VAL A 561 -23.66 -17.84 -25.05
CA VAL A 561 -23.39 -18.20 -23.65
C VAL A 561 -23.79 -19.65 -23.42
N GLN A 562 -22.83 -20.47 -22.98
CA GLN A 562 -23.11 -21.81 -22.50
C GLN A 562 -23.49 -21.76 -21.02
N LEU A 563 -22.62 -21.16 -20.20
CA LEU A 563 -22.80 -21.05 -18.75
C LEU A 563 -22.38 -19.66 -18.27
N LEU A 564 -23.09 -19.15 -17.27
CA LEU A 564 -22.76 -17.93 -16.54
C LEU A 564 -22.85 -18.22 -15.04
N GLU A 565 -21.80 -17.89 -14.30
CA GLU A 565 -21.76 -17.94 -12.84
C GLU A 565 -21.44 -16.56 -12.27
N VAL A 566 -22.04 -16.22 -11.13
CA VAL A 566 -21.74 -15.01 -10.37
C VAL A 566 -21.43 -15.37 -8.94
N TRP A 567 -20.29 -14.89 -8.47
CA TRP A 567 -19.76 -15.14 -7.14
C TRP A 567 -19.74 -13.84 -6.33
N GLY A 568 -20.19 -13.91 -5.08
CA GLY A 568 -20.21 -12.80 -4.12
C GLY A 568 -19.28 -13.03 -2.94
N PHE A 569 -19.11 -11.96 -2.15
CA PHE A 569 -18.28 -11.92 -0.95
C PHE A 569 -19.16 -11.38 0.18
N GLN A 570 -19.47 -12.21 1.17
CA GLN A 570 -20.20 -11.77 2.35
C GLN A 570 -19.58 -12.38 3.61
N ASN A 571 -19.74 -11.64 4.71
CA ASN A 571 -19.55 -12.21 6.03
C ASN A 571 -20.65 -13.26 6.28
N SER A 572 -20.22 -14.48 6.59
CA SER A 572 -21.08 -15.58 7.03
C SER A 572 -21.80 -15.22 8.33
#